data_AF-A0A7S4CAB9-F1
#
_entry.id   AF-A0A7S4CAB9-F1
#
_cell.length_a   1.000
_cell.length_b   1.000
_cell.length_c   1.000
_cell.angle_alpha   90.00
_cell.angle_beta   90.00
_cell.angle_gamma   90.00
#
_symmetry.space_group_name_H-M   'P 1'
#
loop_
_entity.id
_entity.type
_entity.pdbx_description
1 polymer ?
#
loop_
_entity_poly.entity_id
_entity_poly.type
_entity_poly.pdbx_seq_one_letter_code
_entity_poly.pdbx_strand_id
1 'polypeptide(L)'
;GGNVPDSNYLFMGDYVDRGFYSVETATLLVLLKVRFKDRVTILRGNHESRQITQVYGFYDECVRKYGTSAVWKLFTDLFDYMPLTALVENEVFCLHGGLS
;
A
#
# COMPACT_ATOMS: atom_id res chain seq x y z
N GLY A 1 1.23 6.80 18.14
CA GLY A 1 1.12 7.79 17.05
C GLY A 1 -0.08 8.67 17.29
N GLY A 2 -0.13 9.85 16.66
CA GLY A 2 -1.25 10.79 16.75
C GLY A 2 -2.41 10.43 15.82
N ASN A 3 -3.32 11.37 15.56
CA ASN A 3 -4.32 11.25 14.50
C ASN A 3 -3.89 12.12 13.31
N VAL A 4 -4.26 11.72 12.10
CA VAL A 4 -4.19 12.61 10.93
C VAL A 4 -5.28 13.69 11.07
N PRO A 5 -5.01 14.98 10.83
CA PRO A 5 -3.83 15.54 10.18
C PRO A 5 -2.64 15.87 11.08
N ASP A 6 -2.76 15.86 12.41
CA ASP A 6 -1.75 16.46 13.31
C ASP A 6 -0.41 15.72 13.36
N SER A 7 -0.29 14.58 12.69
CA SER A 7 0.96 13.81 12.56
C SER A 7 1.23 13.44 11.10
N ASN A 8 2.52 13.46 10.74
CA ASN A 8 2.99 12.95 9.45
C ASN A 8 3.20 11.44 9.54
N TYR A 9 2.84 10.72 8.48
CA TYR A 9 2.95 9.27 8.39
C TYR A 9 3.75 8.85 7.17
N LEU A 10 4.68 7.94 7.40
CA LEU A 10 5.37 7.18 6.36
C LEU A 10 5.04 5.70 6.55
N PHE A 11 4.32 5.13 5.60
CA PHE A 11 4.04 3.70 5.55
C PHE A 11 5.02 3.03 4.58
N MET A 12 5.59 1.90 5.00
CA MET A 12 6.72 1.25 4.31
C MET A 12 6.32 -0.04 3.57
N GLY A 13 5.08 -0.16 3.07
CA GLY A 13 4.64 -1.32 2.28
C GLY A 13 3.97 -2.44 3.08
N ASP A 14 3.62 -3.52 2.39
CA ASP A 14 2.93 -4.71 2.91
C ASP A 14 1.55 -4.44 3.51
N TYR A 15 0.68 -3.84 2.69
CA TYR A 15 -0.71 -3.52 3.02
C TYR A 15 -1.68 -4.65 2.66
N VAL A 16 -1.29 -5.53 1.75
CA VAL A 16 -2.13 -6.59 1.20
C VAL A 16 -1.56 -7.98 1.45
N ASP A 17 -2.41 -8.99 1.24
CA ASP A 17 -2.18 -10.42 1.52
C ASP A 17 -2.17 -10.81 3.01
N ARG A 18 -2.28 -12.12 3.27
CA ARG A 18 -2.28 -12.81 4.58
C ARG A 18 -3.41 -12.45 5.56
N GLY A 19 -3.99 -11.26 5.45
CA GLY A 19 -5.18 -10.82 6.19
C GLY A 19 -6.48 -11.02 5.41
N PHE A 20 -7.61 -10.88 6.09
CA PHE A 20 -8.95 -10.97 5.47
C PHE A 20 -9.53 -9.62 5.01
N TYR A 21 -8.81 -8.53 5.30
CA TYR A 21 -9.25 -7.14 5.13
C TYR A 21 -8.23 -6.29 4.36
N SER A 22 -7.52 -6.91 3.41
CA SER A 22 -6.49 -6.22 2.62
C SER A 22 -7.10 -5.16 1.71
N VAL A 23 -8.30 -5.42 1.16
CA VAL A 23 -9.03 -4.44 0.33
C VAL A 23 -9.35 -3.18 1.15
N GLU A 24 -9.90 -3.34 2.36
CA GLU A 24 -10.29 -2.24 3.22
C GLU A 24 -9.06 -1.46 3.70
N THR A 25 -7.99 -2.17 4.04
CA THR A 25 -6.71 -1.58 4.47
C THR A 25 -6.10 -0.74 3.35
N ALA A 26 -5.96 -1.30 2.15
CA ALA A 26 -5.42 -0.58 1.00
C ALA A 26 -6.30 0.61 0.61
N THR A 27 -7.63 0.44 0.60
CA THR A 27 -8.58 1.52 0.30
C THR A 27 -8.46 2.66 1.30
N LEU A 28 -8.41 2.37 2.61
CA LEU A 28 -8.28 3.38 3.65
C LEU A 28 -6.98 4.17 3.50
N LEU A 29 -5.86 3.49 3.25
CA LEU A 29 -4.56 4.15 3.06
C LEU A 29 -4.57 5.07 1.83
N VAL A 30 -5.18 4.64 0.73
CA VAL A 30 -5.33 5.47 -0.48
C VAL A 30 -6.21 6.68 -0.19
N LEU A 31 -7.33 6.52 0.51
CA LEU A 31 -8.21 7.63 0.90
C LEU A 31 -7.48 8.64 1.80
N LEU A 32 -6.69 8.16 2.78
CA LEU A 32 -5.86 9.01 3.62
C LEU A 32 -4.79 9.74 2.80
N LYS A 33 -4.14 9.06 1.86
CA LYS A 33 -3.16 9.69 0.94
C LYS A 33 -3.81 10.77 0.08
N VAL A 34 -5.00 10.53 -0.45
CA VAL A 34 -5.73 11.53 -1.26
C VAL A 34 -6.16 12.72 -0.40
N ARG A 35 -6.71 12.46 0.81
CA ARG A 35 -7.22 13.49 1.71
C ARG A 35 -6.12 14.36 2.32
N PHE A 36 -4.95 13.77 2.57
CA PHE A 36 -3.82 14.37 3.30
C PHE A 36 -2.50 14.16 2.54
N LYS A 37 -2.48 14.55 1.26
CA LYS A 37 -1.39 14.29 0.31
C LYS A 37 0.02 14.66 0.79
N ASP A 38 0.14 15.72 1.60
CA ASP A 38 1.42 16.25 2.08
C ASP A 38 1.83 15.69 3.45
N ARG A 39 0.95 14.91 4.11
CA ARG A 39 1.20 14.35 5.45
C ARG A 39 1.28 12.84 5.47
N VAL A 40 0.67 12.17 4.48
CA VAL A 40 0.70 10.71 4.36
C VAL A 40 1.54 10.33 3.16
N THR A 41 2.57 9.52 3.37
CA THR A 41 3.39 8.91 2.32
C THR A 41 3.27 7.40 2.43
N ILE A 42 3.02 6.74 1.29
CA ILE A 42 2.88 5.29 1.19
C ILE A 42 3.96 4.79 0.22
N LEU A 43 4.81 3.89 0.69
CA LEU A 43 5.83 3.21 -0.13
C LEU A 43 5.34 1.84 -0.57
N ARG A 44 5.92 1.34 -1.65
CA ARG A 44 5.69 -0.01 -2.21
C ARG A 44 6.48 -1.05 -1.44
N GLY A 45 5.79 -2.07 -0.93
CA GLY A 45 6.39 -3.29 -0.39
C GLY A 45 6.41 -4.43 -1.41
N ASN A 46 6.92 -5.59 -0.99
CA ASN A 46 7.02 -6.73 -1.90
C ASN A 46 5.64 -7.35 -2.19
N HIS A 47 4.71 -7.22 -1.24
CA HIS A 47 3.33 -7.67 -1.41
C HIS A 47 2.51 -6.80 -2.37
N GLU A 48 2.91 -5.56 -2.67
CA GLU A 48 2.27 -4.70 -3.66
C GLU A 48 2.72 -5.01 -5.10
N SER A 49 2.71 -6.29 -5.48
CA SER A 49 3.09 -6.77 -6.82
C SER A 49 2.11 -7.81 -7.37
N ARG A 50 1.96 -7.85 -8.70
CA ARG A 50 1.02 -8.78 -9.37
C ARG A 50 1.32 -10.24 -9.04
N GLN A 51 2.61 -10.60 -9.00
CA GLN A 51 3.04 -11.97 -8.74
C GLN A 51 2.68 -12.42 -7.32
N ILE A 52 2.93 -11.59 -6.31
CA ILE A 52 2.69 -11.95 -4.91
C ILE A 52 1.19 -11.94 -4.61
N THR A 53 0.47 -10.90 -5.03
CA THR A 53 -0.99 -10.80 -4.77
C THR A 53 -1.83 -11.90 -5.42
N GLN A 54 -1.35 -12.51 -6.52
CA GLN A 54 -2.00 -13.68 -7.14
C GLN A 54 -1.87 -14.95 -6.30
N VAL A 55 -0.79 -15.10 -5.53
CA VAL A 55 -0.47 -16.34 -4.82
C VAL A 55 -0.88 -16.28 -3.35
N TYR A 56 -0.85 -15.09 -2.74
CA TYR A 56 -0.97 -14.94 -1.28
C TYR A 56 -2.32 -14.41 -0.79
N GLY A 57 -3.32 -14.36 -1.68
CA GLY A 57 -4.73 -14.27 -1.31
C GLY A 57 -5.42 -12.95 -1.64
N PHE A 58 -4.71 -11.87 -1.96
CA PHE A 58 -5.36 -10.59 -2.29
C PHE A 58 -6.20 -10.66 -3.57
N TYR A 59 -5.74 -11.41 -4.59
CA TYR A 59 -6.53 -11.70 -5.79
C TYR A 59 -7.86 -12.37 -5.44
N ASP A 60 -7.81 -13.45 -4.66
CA ASP A 60 -8.99 -14.21 -4.25
C ASP A 60 -9.92 -13.37 -3.36
N GLU A 61 -9.36 -12.51 -2.49
CA GLU A 61 -10.14 -11.57 -1.69
C GLU A 61 -10.95 -10.62 -2.58
N CYS A 62 -10.30 -10.03 -3.59
CA CYS A 62 -10.96 -9.13 -4.54
C CYS A 62 -12.08 -9.84 -5.31
N VAL A 63 -11.81 -11.03 -5.84
CA VAL A 63 -12.81 -11.83 -6.58
C VAL A 63 -13.97 -12.24 -5.67
N ARG A 64 -13.68 -12.67 -4.44
CA ARG A 64 -14.71 -13.05 -3.46
C ARG A 64 -15.60 -11.88 -3.04
N LYS A 65 -15.04 -10.68 -2.85
CA LYS A 65 -15.80 -9.50 -2.40
C LYS A 65 -16.57 -8.81 -3.51
N TYR A 66 -16.02 -8.78 -4.73
CA TYR A 66 -16.58 -7.99 -5.85
C TYR A 66 -17.06 -8.82 -7.04
N GLY A 67 -16.93 -10.16 -6.98
CA GLY A 67 -17.35 -11.08 -8.03
C GLY A 67 -16.49 -11.05 -9.30
N THR A 68 -15.50 -10.16 -9.39
CA THR A 68 -14.64 -9.99 -10.56
C THR A 68 -13.21 -9.61 -10.14
N SER A 69 -12.23 -9.87 -11.01
CA SER A 69 -10.84 -9.47 -10.80
C SER A 69 -10.55 -8.01 -11.19
N ALA A 70 -11.57 -7.24 -11.59
CA ALA A 70 -11.41 -5.85 -12.03
C ALA A 70 -10.82 -4.97 -10.91
N VAL A 71 -11.28 -5.16 -9.66
CA VAL A 71 -10.77 -4.43 -8.50
C VAL A 71 -9.30 -4.75 -8.23
N TRP A 72 -8.92 -6.04 -8.31
CA TRP A 72 -7.52 -6.44 -8.18
C TRP A 72 -6.64 -5.79 -9.27
N LYS A 73 -7.13 -5.72 -10.51
CA LYS A 73 -6.42 -5.04 -11.59
C LYS A 73 -6.20 -3.54 -11.28
N LEU A 74 -7.23 -2.85 -10.81
CA LEU A 74 -7.11 -1.44 -10.41
C LEU A 74 -6.08 -1.23 -9.29
N PHE A 75 -6.06 -2.10 -8.27
CA PHE A 75 -5.05 -2.03 -7.21
C PHE A 75 -3.64 -2.28 -7.72
N THR A 76 -3.45 -3.31 -8.56
CA THR A 76 -2.11 -3.62 -9.08
C THR A 76 -1.59 -2.55 -10.03
N ASP A 77 -2.47 -1.91 -10.81
CA ASP A 77 -2.13 -0.74 -11.63
C ASP A 77 -1.75 0.45 -10.73
N LEU A 78 -2.46 0.67 -9.62
CA LEU A 78 -2.10 1.69 -8.63
C LEU A 78 -0.74 1.43 -7.97
N PHE A 79 -0.43 0.19 -7.62
CA PHE A 79 0.83 -0.19 -6.97
C PHE A 79 2.06 0.15 -7.81
N ASP A 80 1.92 0.19 -9.13
CA ASP A 80 3.01 0.56 -10.03
C ASP A 80 3.39 2.05 -9.96
N TYR A 81 2.51 2.90 -9.43
CA TYR A 81 2.77 4.32 -9.22
C TYR A 81 3.33 4.64 -7.83
N MET A 82 3.42 3.65 -6.94
CA MET A 82 3.87 3.88 -5.58
C MET A 82 5.41 4.06 -5.53
N PRO A 83 5.92 5.04 -4.77
CA PRO A 83 7.35 5.22 -4.58
C PRO A 83 7.99 4.01 -3.90
N LEU A 84 9.25 3.71 -4.27
CA LEU A 84 10.01 2.60 -3.67
C LEU A 84 10.68 3.01 -2.34
N THR A 85 11.05 4.28 -2.22
CA THR A 85 11.88 4.78 -1.11
C THR A 85 11.43 6.19 -0.70
N ALA A 86 11.73 6.56 0.54
CA ALA A 86 11.62 7.94 1.03
C ALA A 86 12.92 8.35 1.72
N LEU A 87 13.23 9.65 1.68
CA LEU A 87 14.32 10.24 2.46
C LEU A 87 13.69 11.21 3.47
N VAL A 88 13.83 10.90 4.75
CA VAL A 88 13.28 11.70 5.84
C VAL A 88 14.36 12.65 6.36
N GLU A 89 14.06 13.94 6.39
CA GLU A 89 14.94 15.01 6.86
C GLU A 89 16.34 15.02 6.20
N ASN A 90 16.46 14.53 4.96
CA ASN A 90 17.75 14.34 4.27
C ASN A 90 18.77 13.43 4.99
N GLU A 91 18.32 12.67 5.99
CA GLU A 91 19.20 11.87 6.86
C GLU A 91 18.84 10.39 6.86
N VAL A 92 17.53 10.07 6.91
CA VAL A 92 17.07 8.70 7.08
C VAL A 92 16.50 8.16 5.78
N PHE A 93 17.20 7.19 5.18
CA PHE A 93 16.74 6.48 4.00
C PHE A 93 15.80 5.33 4.38
N CYS A 94 14.54 5.43 3.94
CA CYS A 94 13.48 4.49 4.24
C CYS A 94 13.09 3.69 2.99
N LEU A 95 13.05 2.38 3.13
CA LEU A 95 12.60 1.44 2.11
C LEU A 95 11.94 0.23 2.78
N HIS A 96 11.13 -0.51 2.02
CA HIS A 96 10.46 -1.70 2.54
C HIS A 96 11.44 -2.85 2.82
N GLY A 97 12.33 -3.12 1.87
CA GLY A 97 13.29 -4.23 1.94
C GLY A 97 14.63 -3.84 2.56
N GLY A 98 15.70 -3.96 1.77
CA GLY A 98 17.06 -3.68 2.20
C GLY A 98 17.93 -3.15 1.07
N LEU A 99 19.22 -2.95 1.38
CA LEU A 99 20.21 -2.49 0.41
C LEU A 99 20.42 -3.54 -0.69
N SER A 100 20.71 -3.07 -1.90
CA SER A 100 21.18 -3.90 -3.02
C SER A 100 22.68 -3.81 -3.19
#